data_AF-E6SWD7-F1
#
_entry.id   AF-E6SWD7-F1
#
_cell.length_a   1.000
_cell.length_b   1.000
_cell.length_c   1.000
_cell.angle_alpha   90.00
_cell.angle_beta   90.00
_cell.angle_gamma   90.00
#
_symmetry.space_group_name_H-M   'P 1'
#
loop_
_entity.id
_entity.type
_entity.pdbx_description
1 polymer ?
#
loop_
_entity_poly.entity_id
_entity_poly.type
_entity_poly.pdbx_seq_one_letter_code
_entity_poly.pdbx_strand_id
1 'polypeptide(L)'
;MEYLNLINRFWAEDEYQSFSAVETRLYFFLLNLANRSYWKEWMEYSDAKLTANIGVSVSVIRNARNRLQDANLIKFEVGGKGFRVKTRYQILTPNDNPNQYPSLHPNQHPNLDPYNIKIKTKTKNNINGGKNGFSKRAYVSSGSDFD
;
A
#
# COMPACT_ATOMS: atom_id res chain seq x y z
N MET A 1 -17.08 -6.97 -25.08
CA MET A 1 -15.79 -7.16 -24.39
C MET A 1 -15.51 -8.65 -24.34
N GLU A 2 -14.36 -9.10 -24.84
CA GLU A 2 -13.95 -10.52 -24.80
C GLU A 2 -13.16 -10.79 -23.53
N TYR A 3 -13.82 -11.35 -22.52
CA TYR A 3 -13.23 -11.66 -21.20
C TYR A 3 -11.97 -12.53 -21.31
N LEU A 4 -11.96 -13.51 -22.21
CA LEU A 4 -10.83 -14.41 -22.42
C LEU A 4 -9.59 -13.69 -22.96
N ASN A 5 -9.77 -12.71 -23.84
CA ASN A 5 -8.66 -11.92 -24.38
C ASN A 5 -7.96 -11.10 -23.28
N LEU A 6 -8.70 -10.62 -22.28
CA LEU A 6 -8.13 -9.91 -21.14
C LEU A 6 -7.30 -10.84 -20.25
N ILE A 7 -7.76 -12.08 -20.05
CA ILE A 7 -7.00 -13.10 -19.30
C ILE A 7 -5.69 -13.42 -20.03
N ASN A 8 -5.76 -13.71 -21.33
CA ASN A 8 -4.58 -14.04 -22.12
C ASN A 8 -3.58 -12.88 -22.15
N ARG A 9 -4.09 -11.64 -22.25
CA ARG A 9 -3.26 -10.44 -22.17
C ARG A 9 -2.56 -10.30 -20.83
N PHE A 10 -3.25 -10.56 -19.72
CA PHE A 10 -2.63 -10.51 -18.40
C PHE A 10 -1.43 -11.45 -18.31
N TRP A 11 -1.60 -12.70 -18.76
CA TRP A 11 -0.51 -13.69 -18.72
C TRP A 11 0.66 -13.31 -19.64
N ALA A 12 0.38 -12.73 -20.81
CA ALA A 12 1.44 -12.20 -21.67
C ALA A 12 2.24 -11.08 -20.98
N GLU A 13 1.58 -10.16 -20.27
CA GLU A 13 2.28 -9.09 -19.51
C GLU A 13 3.00 -9.63 -18.27
N ASP A 14 2.47 -10.66 -17.62
CA ASP A 14 3.06 -11.29 -16.43
C ASP A 14 4.42 -11.93 -16.74
N GLU A 15 4.60 -12.50 -17.93
CA GLU A 15 5.89 -13.05 -18.38
C GLU A 15 7.01 -12.00 -18.39
N TYR A 16 6.69 -10.74 -18.69
CA TYR A 16 7.66 -9.64 -18.72
C TYR A 16 7.79 -8.92 -17.38
N GLN A 17 6.66 -8.65 -16.71
CA GLN A 17 6.63 -7.82 -15.51
C GLN A 17 6.85 -8.61 -14.22
N SER A 18 6.58 -9.91 -14.22
CA SER A 18 6.58 -10.76 -13.01
C SER A 18 5.68 -10.14 -11.91
N PHE A 19 4.36 -10.25 -12.08
CA PHE A 19 3.43 -9.69 -11.10
C PHE A 19 3.45 -10.48 -9.79
N SER A 20 3.27 -9.76 -8.68
CA SER A 20 3.10 -10.38 -7.37
C SER A 20 1.72 -11.03 -7.24
N ALA A 21 1.58 -11.98 -6.33
CA ALA A 21 0.30 -12.61 -6.04
C ALA A 21 -0.82 -11.61 -5.70
N VAL A 22 -0.46 -10.45 -5.13
CA VAL A 22 -1.43 -9.38 -4.81
C VAL A 22 -1.85 -8.62 -6.06
N GLU A 23 -0.93 -8.33 -6.97
CA GLU A 23 -1.23 -7.71 -8.28
C GLU A 23 -2.14 -8.62 -9.11
N THR A 24 -1.77 -9.89 -9.22
CA THR A 24 -2.58 -10.91 -9.90
C THR A 24 -3.99 -10.98 -9.30
N ARG A 25 -4.09 -11.14 -7.96
CA ARG A 25 -5.40 -11.19 -7.27
C ARG A 25 -6.22 -9.93 -7.47
N LEU A 26 -5.58 -8.75 -7.42
CA LEU A 26 -6.24 -7.47 -7.64
C LEU A 26 -6.81 -7.39 -9.07
N TYR A 27 -6.01 -7.74 -10.07
CA TYR A 27 -6.44 -7.69 -11.47
C TYR A 27 -7.65 -8.61 -11.73
N PHE A 28 -7.57 -9.88 -11.32
CA PHE A 28 -8.67 -10.83 -11.52
C PHE A 28 -9.92 -10.48 -10.69
N PHE A 29 -9.74 -9.86 -9.51
CA PHE A 29 -10.85 -9.29 -8.76
C PHE A 29 -11.56 -8.18 -9.54
N LEU A 30 -10.79 -7.26 -10.15
CA LEU A 30 -11.34 -6.17 -10.96
C LEU A 30 -12.01 -6.68 -12.24
N LEU A 31 -11.47 -7.72 -12.88
CA LEU A 31 -12.12 -8.40 -14.00
C LEU A 31 -13.47 -9.00 -13.61
N ASN A 32 -13.55 -9.66 -12.46
CA ASN A 32 -14.82 -10.19 -11.95
C ASN A 32 -15.81 -9.04 -11.61
N LEU A 33 -15.31 -7.94 -11.05
CA LEU A 33 -16.11 -6.75 -10.77
C LEU A 33 -16.66 -6.12 -12.07
N ALA A 34 -15.85 -6.07 -13.13
CA ALA A 34 -16.26 -5.59 -14.45
C ALA A 34 -17.35 -6.47 -15.05
N ASN A 35 -17.14 -7.79 -15.00
CA ASN A 35 -18.12 -8.77 -15.47
C ASN A 35 -19.48 -8.61 -14.76
N ARG A 36 -19.46 -8.51 -13.43
CA ARG A 36 -20.68 -8.27 -12.61
C ARG A 36 -21.33 -6.92 -12.87
N SER A 37 -20.56 -5.94 -13.32
CA SER A 37 -21.04 -4.59 -13.62
C SER A 37 -21.48 -4.43 -15.07
N TYR A 38 -21.55 -5.52 -15.85
CA TYR A 38 -21.84 -5.51 -17.29
C TYR A 38 -20.88 -4.61 -18.08
N TRP A 39 -19.59 -4.61 -17.69
CA TRP A 39 -18.52 -3.88 -18.38
C TRP A 39 -18.76 -2.37 -18.50
N LYS A 40 -19.27 -1.74 -17.44
CA LYS A 40 -19.26 -0.28 -17.30
C LYS A 40 -17.84 0.27 -17.48
N GLU A 41 -17.73 1.40 -18.16
CA GLU A 41 -16.46 2.11 -18.39
C GLU A 41 -15.72 2.36 -17.07
N TRP A 42 -16.44 2.86 -16.07
CA TRP A 42 -15.92 3.10 -14.73
C TRP A 42 -16.64 2.25 -13.69
N MET A 43 -15.85 1.57 -12.87
CA MET A 43 -16.31 0.80 -11.72
C MET A 43 -15.85 1.46 -10.43
N GLU A 44 -16.75 1.59 -9.48
CA GLU A 44 -16.43 2.14 -8.18
C GLU A 44 -16.22 1.06 -7.14
N TYR A 45 -15.11 1.14 -6.42
CA TYR A 45 -14.85 0.24 -5.31
C TYR A 45 -14.09 0.94 -4.18
N SER A 46 -14.57 0.79 -2.94
CA SER A 46 -13.96 1.44 -1.78
C SER A 46 -12.69 0.71 -1.34
N ASP A 47 -11.62 1.47 -1.07
CA ASP A 47 -10.33 0.95 -0.65
C ASP A 47 -10.43 0.09 0.62
N ALA A 48 -11.23 0.50 1.61
CA ALA A 48 -11.43 -0.27 2.85
C ALA A 48 -12.01 -1.68 2.61
N LYS A 49 -13.01 -1.80 1.71
CA LYS A 49 -13.56 -3.12 1.33
C LYS A 49 -12.55 -3.93 0.51
N LEU A 50 -11.75 -3.26 -0.32
CA LEU A 50 -10.76 -3.93 -1.15
C LEU A 50 -9.65 -4.54 -0.30
N THR A 51 -9.12 -3.78 0.66
CA THR A 51 -8.11 -4.27 1.60
C THR A 51 -8.65 -5.40 2.47
N ALA A 52 -9.91 -5.32 2.91
CA ALA A 52 -10.54 -6.39 3.68
C ALA A 52 -10.71 -7.68 2.85
N ASN A 53 -11.12 -7.56 1.58
CA ASN A 53 -11.33 -8.73 0.71
C ASN A 53 -10.02 -9.36 0.21
N ILE A 54 -8.99 -8.56 0.00
CA ILE A 54 -7.68 -9.06 -0.45
C ILE A 54 -6.83 -9.52 0.75
N GLY A 55 -7.02 -8.92 1.92
CA GLY A 55 -6.29 -9.25 3.15
C GLY A 55 -4.91 -8.57 3.24
N VAL A 56 -4.77 -7.37 2.67
CA VAL A 56 -3.49 -6.63 2.62
C VAL A 56 -3.69 -5.15 2.98
N SER A 57 -2.60 -4.46 3.33
CA SER A 57 -2.66 -3.05 3.67
C SER A 57 -2.99 -2.16 2.46
N VAL A 58 -3.47 -0.94 2.73
CA VAL A 58 -3.76 0.06 1.69
C VAL A 58 -2.50 0.42 0.89
N SER A 59 -1.33 0.45 1.53
CA SER A 59 -0.06 0.73 0.85
C SER A 59 0.31 -0.34 -0.18
N VAL A 60 0.08 -1.61 0.15
CA VAL A 60 0.33 -2.73 -0.78
C VAL A 60 -0.63 -2.65 -1.97
N ILE A 61 -1.92 -2.38 -1.74
CA ILE A 61 -2.88 -2.16 -2.84
C ILE A 61 -2.48 -0.99 -3.72
N ARG A 62 -2.02 0.12 -3.12
CA ARG A 62 -1.55 1.28 -3.88
C ARG A 62 -0.40 0.91 -4.82
N ASN A 63 0.59 0.16 -4.33
CA ASN A 63 1.70 -0.30 -5.15
C ASN A 63 1.22 -1.25 -6.26
N ALA A 64 0.34 -2.19 -5.93
CA ALA A 64 -0.24 -3.12 -6.90
C ALA A 64 -1.01 -2.38 -8.02
N ARG A 65 -1.80 -1.35 -7.67
CA ARG A 65 -2.50 -0.51 -8.65
C ARG A 65 -1.55 0.19 -9.60
N ASN A 66 -0.49 0.80 -9.06
CA ASN A 66 0.51 1.48 -9.87
C ASN A 66 1.15 0.51 -10.87
N ARG A 67 1.59 -0.66 -10.41
CA ARG A 67 2.20 -1.67 -11.30
C ARG A 67 1.26 -2.13 -12.42
N LEU A 68 -0.02 -2.38 -12.09
CA LEU A 68 -1.02 -2.76 -13.10
C LEU A 68 -1.36 -1.61 -14.07
N GLN A 69 -1.31 -0.36 -13.60
CA GLN A 69 -1.48 0.82 -14.44
C GLN A 69 -0.28 1.04 -15.37
N ASP A 70 0.93 0.88 -14.86
CA ASP A 70 2.18 1.00 -15.64
C ASP A 70 2.25 -0.06 -16.75
N ALA A 71 1.68 -1.25 -16.50
CA ALA A 71 1.52 -2.31 -17.51
C ALA A 71 0.32 -2.11 -18.44
N ASN A 72 -0.37 -0.96 -18.39
CA ASN A 72 -1.54 -0.65 -19.20
C ASN A 72 -2.68 -1.68 -19.09
N LEU A 73 -2.79 -2.39 -17.96
CA LEU A 73 -3.86 -3.37 -17.72
C LEU A 73 -5.11 -2.70 -17.14
N ILE A 74 -4.92 -1.66 -16.32
CA ILE A 74 -5.99 -0.89 -15.69
C ILE A 74 -5.69 0.60 -15.74
N LYS A 75 -6.74 1.40 -15.60
CA LYS A 75 -6.66 2.81 -15.21
C LYS A 75 -7.42 2.98 -13.91
N PHE A 76 -6.90 3.78 -12.98
CA PHE A 76 -7.61 4.06 -11.73
C PHE A 76 -7.53 5.53 -11.36
N GLU A 77 -8.56 5.98 -10.64
CA GLU A 77 -8.63 7.32 -10.07
C GLU A 77 -8.94 7.21 -8.59
N VAL A 78 -8.02 7.71 -7.77
CA VAL A 78 -8.15 7.65 -6.31
C VAL A 78 -9.29 8.55 -5.85
N GLY A 79 -10.18 8.00 -5.03
CA GLY A 79 -11.22 8.79 -4.39
C GLY A 79 -10.64 9.84 -3.43
N GLY A 80 -11.36 10.95 -3.25
CA GLY A 80 -10.99 11.99 -2.29
C GLY A 80 -11.03 11.53 -0.83
N LYS A 81 -10.56 12.38 0.09
CA LYS A 81 -10.66 12.14 1.54
C LYS A 81 -12.13 12.14 1.98
N GLY A 82 -12.71 10.95 2.15
CA GLY A 82 -14.03 10.77 2.76
C GLY A 82 -14.77 9.54 2.25
N PHE A 83 -15.76 9.07 3.02
CA PHE A 83 -16.56 7.87 2.69
C PHE A 83 -17.38 8.00 1.39
N ARG A 84 -17.63 9.22 0.91
CA ARG A 84 -18.51 9.48 -0.23
C ARG A 84 -17.84 9.32 -1.59
N VAL A 85 -16.51 9.41 -1.67
CA VAL A 85 -15.79 9.33 -2.94
C VAL A 85 -15.02 8.03 -2.99
N LYS A 86 -15.48 7.10 -3.83
CA LYS A 86 -14.82 5.79 -4.02
C LYS A 86 -13.77 5.89 -5.10
N THR A 87 -12.76 5.02 -5.01
CA THR A 87 -11.78 4.83 -6.08
C THR A 87 -12.50 4.26 -7.30
N ARG A 88 -12.21 4.85 -8.46
CA ARG A 88 -12.75 4.41 -9.75
C ARG A 88 -11.71 3.59 -10.50
N TYR A 89 -12.16 2.58 -11.23
CA TYR A 89 -11.32 1.69 -12.03
C TYR A 89 -11.91 1.51 -13.41
N GLN A 90 -11.04 1.36 -14.39
CA GLN A 90 -11.36 1.01 -15.77
C GLN A 90 -10.41 -0.10 -16.21
N ILE A 91 -10.94 -1.13 -16.87
CA ILE A 91 -10.13 -2.16 -17.54
C ILE A 91 -9.73 -1.61 -18.89
N LEU A 92 -8.43 -1.62 -19.20
CA LEU A 92 -7.93 -1.16 -20.48
C LEU A 92 -7.90 -2.33 -21.47
N THR A 93 -8.32 -2.08 -22.70
CA THR A 93 -8.13 -2.99 -23.84
C THR A 93 -7.02 -2.49 -24.76
N PRO A 94 -6.42 -3.37 -25.59
CA PRO A 94 -5.35 -2.99 -26.51
C PRO A 94 -5.69 -1.83 -27.45
N ASN A 95 -6.98 -1.60 -27.72
CA ASN A 95 -7.44 -0.53 -28.61
C ASN A 95 -7.66 0.82 -27.89
N ASP A 96 -7.53 0.89 -26.56
CA ASP A 96 -7.93 2.07 -25.78
C ASP A 96 -6.89 3.20 -25.73
N ASN A 97 -5.68 3.05 -26.31
CA ASN A 97 -4.79 4.12 -26.82
C ASN A 97 -3.33 3.61 -26.99
N PRO A 98 -2.70 3.74 -28.17
CA PRO A 98 -1.28 3.40 -28.37
C PRO A 98 -0.29 4.47 -27.84
N ASN A 99 -0.77 5.58 -27.26
CA ASN A 99 0.05 6.75 -26.91
C ASN A 99 0.46 6.83 -25.42
N GLN A 100 0.24 5.79 -24.62
CA GLN A 100 0.80 5.66 -23.27
C GLN A 100 1.77 4.48 -23.25
N TYR A 101 2.91 4.60 -23.93
CA TYR A 101 4.10 3.85 -23.53
C TYR A 101 4.75 4.63 -22.38
N PRO A 102 4.73 4.15 -21.13
CA PRO A 102 5.69 4.63 -20.15
C PRO A 102 7.07 4.24 -20.66
N SER A 103 8.00 5.20 -20.63
CA SER A 103 9.42 4.99 -20.89
C SER A 103 9.90 3.67 -20.25
N LEU A 104 10.40 2.74 -21.07
CA LEU A 104 11.15 1.55 -20.66
C LEU A 104 12.53 1.98 -20.12
N HIS A 105 12.55 2.81 -19.08
CA HIS A 105 13.71 2.96 -18.23
C HIS A 105 13.38 2.28 -16.90
N PRO A 106 14.01 1.13 -16.60
CA PRO A 106 14.01 0.60 -15.26
C PRO A 106 14.59 1.70 -14.36
N ASN A 107 13.81 2.20 -13.40
CA ASN A 107 14.39 2.89 -12.25
C ASN A 107 15.14 1.83 -11.42
N GLN A 108 16.32 1.43 -11.89
CA GLN A 108 17.32 0.69 -11.12
C GLN A 108 17.99 1.65 -10.14
N HIS A 109 17.21 2.17 -9.21
CA HIS A 109 17.74 2.68 -7.97
C HIS A 109 16.94 2.00 -6.86
N PRO A 110 17.52 1.05 -6.11
CA PRO A 110 16.92 0.69 -4.85
C PRO A 110 16.90 1.95 -3.99
N ASN A 111 15.70 2.47 -3.70
CA ASN A 111 15.55 3.49 -2.68
C ASN A 111 15.85 2.84 -1.32
N LEU A 112 17.13 2.77 -0.98
CA LEU A 112 17.57 2.49 0.36
C LEU A 112 17.33 3.76 1.18
N ASP A 113 16.10 3.95 1.65
CA ASP A 113 15.87 4.86 2.77
C ASP A 113 16.62 4.27 3.98
N PRO A 114 17.65 4.95 4.53
CA PRO A 114 18.32 4.43 5.72
C PRO A 114 17.33 4.51 6.87
N TYR A 115 16.89 3.33 7.32
CA TYR A 115 16.20 3.11 8.58
C TYR A 115 17.01 3.78 9.70
N ASN A 116 16.54 4.95 10.14
CA ASN A 116 17.14 5.74 11.20
C ASN A 116 16.79 5.09 12.54
N ILE A 117 17.48 4.01 12.88
CA ILE A 117 17.39 3.36 14.19
C ILE A 117 18.15 4.26 15.17
N LYS A 118 17.45 5.24 15.75
CA LYS A 118 17.99 6.05 16.86
C LYS A 118 18.07 5.19 18.12
N ILE A 119 19.18 4.47 18.29
CA ILE A 119 19.54 3.88 19.57
C ILE A 119 20.02 5.03 20.48
N LYS A 120 19.14 5.52 21.36
CA LYS A 120 19.58 6.41 22.45
C LYS A 120 20.15 5.57 23.59
N THR A 121 21.46 5.36 23.57
CA THR A 121 22.22 4.99 24.76
C THR A 121 22.23 6.19 25.72
N LYS A 122 21.72 6.00 26.95
CA LYS A 122 21.80 7.02 28.01
C LYS A 122 23.23 7.09 28.52
N THR A 123 24.04 7.99 27.96
CA THR A 123 25.33 8.36 28.56
C THR A 123 25.07 9.38 29.67
N LYS A 124 25.39 8.99 30.91
CA LYS A 124 25.38 9.87 32.09
C LYS A 124 26.52 10.88 31.96
N ASN A 125 26.20 12.16 31.75
CA ASN A 125 27.17 13.23 31.91
C ASN A 125 26.84 14.04 33.17
N ASN A 126 27.76 13.96 34.13
CA ASN A 126 27.84 14.79 35.33
C ASN A 126 28.08 16.24 34.93
N ILE A 127 27.24 17.16 35.40
CA ILE A 127 27.55 18.57 35.52
C ILE A 127 27.14 19.00 36.93
N ASN A 128 28.14 19.31 37.75
CA ASN A 128 27.98 19.94 39.06
C ASN A 128 27.65 21.43 38.87
N GLY A 129 26.65 21.95 39.59
CA GLY A 129 26.33 23.38 39.54
C GLY A 129 25.08 23.82 40.30
N GLY A 130 25.02 23.55 41.61
CA GLY A 130 24.45 24.41 42.67
C GLY A 130 23.04 25.04 42.58
N LYS A 131 22.28 24.77 43.67
CA LYS A 131 21.20 25.61 44.28
C LYS A 131 19.84 25.57 43.54
N ASN A 132 18.70 25.12 44.10
CA ASN A 132 18.19 25.10 45.47
C ASN A 132 17.31 23.87 45.73
N GLY A 133 17.49 23.25 46.90
CA GLY A 133 16.84 22.00 47.28
C GLY A 133 15.37 22.15 47.68
N PHE A 134 14.55 21.26 47.13
CA PHE A 134 13.29 20.84 47.77
C PHE A 134 13.52 19.55 48.54
N SER A 135 12.98 19.57 49.76
CA SER A 135 13.18 18.70 50.91
C SER A 135 12.99 17.18 50.66
N LYS A 136 13.84 16.39 51.33
CA LYS A 136 13.79 14.92 51.44
C LYS A 136 12.53 14.45 52.17
N ARG A 137 11.84 13.43 51.65
CA ARG A 137 11.12 12.44 52.46
C ARG A 137 11.41 11.04 51.93
N ALA A 138 12.04 10.24 52.78
CA ALA A 138 12.38 8.84 52.53
C ALA A 138 11.11 7.97 52.59
N TYR A 139 10.95 7.06 51.63
CA TYR A 139 9.94 6.00 51.69
C TYR A 139 10.51 4.83 52.50
N VAL A 140 9.80 4.48 53.57
CA VAL A 140 10.07 3.33 54.45
C VAL A 140 9.50 2.09 53.79
N SER A 141 10.33 1.06 53.61
CA SER A 141 9.90 -0.27 53.16
C SER A 141 9.34 -1.03 54.36
N SER A 142 8.06 -1.41 54.32
CA SER A 142 7.46 -2.35 55.26
C SER A 142 7.00 -3.59 54.50
N GLY A 143 7.42 -4.74 55.02
CA GLY A 143 7.41 -6.06 54.40
C GLY A 143 6.06 -6.60 53.98
N SER A 144 6.14 -7.52 53.02
CA SER A 144 5.12 -8.46 52.59
C SER A 144 4.89 -9.52 53.67
N ASP A 145 3.63 -9.68 54.09
CA ASP A 145 3.17 -10.72 55.01
C ASP A 145 1.87 -11.30 54.43
N PHE A 146 1.99 -12.41 53.71
CA PHE A 146 0.88 -13.30 53.36
C PHE A 146 1.45 -14.71 53.26
N ASP A 147 1.26 -15.44 54.37
CA ASP A 147 1.13 -16.90 54.43
C ASP A 147 -0.04 -17.40 53.56
#